data_AF-A0AAV4EUP9-F1
#
_entry.id   AF-A0AAV4EUP9-F1
#
_cell.length_a   1.000
_cell.length_b   1.000
_cell.length_c   1.000
_cell.angle_alpha   90.00
_cell.angle_beta   90.00
_cell.angle_gamma   90.00
#
_symmetry.space_group_name_H-M   'P 1'
#
loop_
_entity.id
_entity.type
_entity.pdbx_description
1 polymer ?
#
loop_
_entity_poly.entity_id
_entity_poly.type
_entity_poly.pdbx_seq_one_letter_code
_entity_poly.pdbx_strand_id
1 'polypeptide(L)'
;MEDEPRPGRPVTACRDANISKVLVSLIDARRKTCEEISTKTSMSRTSVLKFLTNKLNKKKKFSKLVQHLLTDEQKESRVNFSRNFFAEISN
;
A
#
# COMPACT_ATOMS: atom_id res chain seq x y z
N MET A 1 16.52 28.44 -39.17
CA MET A 1 15.83 28.78 -37.91
C MET A 1 15.76 27.50 -37.11
N GLU A 2 16.45 27.46 -35.98
CA GLU A 2 16.49 26.30 -35.08
C GLU A 2 15.41 26.52 -34.00
N ASP A 3 14.55 25.53 -33.80
CA ASP A 3 13.42 25.64 -32.87
C ASP A 3 13.96 25.64 -31.43
N GLU A 4 13.60 26.65 -30.63
CA GLU A 4 14.01 26.71 -29.22
C GLU A 4 13.44 25.52 -28.43
N PRO A 5 14.17 25.00 -27.43
CA PRO A 5 13.73 23.85 -26.65
C PRO A 5 12.44 24.18 -25.92
N ARG A 6 11.35 23.52 -26.30
CA ARG A 6 10.05 23.68 -25.64
C ARG A 6 10.12 23.06 -24.24
N PRO A 7 9.91 23.83 -23.17
CA PRO A 7 9.92 23.28 -21.83
C PRO A 7 8.75 22.30 -21.69
N GLY A 8 9.06 21.04 -21.39
CA GLY A 8 8.06 20.02 -21.11
C GLY A 8 7.22 20.38 -19.88
N ARG A 9 6.13 19.64 -19.65
CA ARG A 9 5.26 19.83 -18.49
C ARG A 9 6.10 19.86 -17.19
N PRO A 10 6.00 20.91 -16.36
CA PRO A 10 6.79 21.00 -15.15
C PRO A 10 6.53 19.79 -14.24
N VAL A 11 7.62 19.12 -13.84
CA VAL A 11 7.62 17.87 -13.06
C VAL A 11 7.42 18.14 -11.56
N THR A 12 6.96 19.34 -11.18
CA THR A 12 6.78 19.80 -9.80
C THR A 12 5.88 18.89 -8.96
N ALA A 13 4.99 18.12 -9.61
CA ALA A 13 4.19 17.11 -8.94
C ALA A 13 5.03 15.98 -8.33
N CYS A 14 6.14 15.58 -8.98
CA CYS A 14 6.97 14.41 -8.68
C CYS A 14 8.08 14.68 -7.64
N ARG A 15 7.86 15.63 -6.73
CA ARG A 15 8.81 15.94 -5.65
C ARG A 15 8.79 14.83 -4.60
N ASP A 16 9.96 14.46 -4.07
CA ASP A 16 10.08 13.37 -3.08
C ASP A 16 9.18 13.57 -1.86
N ALA A 17 8.96 14.83 -1.45
CA ALA A 17 8.02 15.16 -0.38
C ALA A 17 6.59 14.64 -0.64
N ASN A 18 6.10 14.70 -1.87
CA ASN A 18 4.77 14.21 -2.24
C ASN A 18 4.73 12.69 -2.27
N ILE A 19 5.82 12.05 -2.71
CA ILE A 19 5.95 10.59 -2.68
C ILE A 19 5.91 10.10 -1.22
N SER A 20 6.63 10.77 -0.31
CA SER A 20 6.60 10.46 1.11
C SER A 20 5.21 10.63 1.72
N LYS A 21 4.46 11.68 1.38
CA LYS A 21 3.07 11.86 1.84
C LYS A 21 2.16 10.70 1.42
N VAL A 22 2.29 10.24 0.17
CA VAL A 22 1.54 9.07 -0.33
C VAL A 22 1.96 7.80 0.41
N LEU A 23 3.25 7.61 0.67
CA LEU A 23 3.76 6.45 1.41
C LEU A 23 3.25 6.41 2.85
N VAL A 24 3.30 7.55 3.57
CA VAL A 24 2.78 7.66 4.94
C VAL A 24 1.28 7.34 4.99
N SER A 25 0.51 7.79 4.01
CA SER A 25 -0.93 7.45 3.94
C SER A 25 -1.17 5.94 3.79
N LEU A 26 -0.32 5.23 3.06
CA LEU A 26 -0.41 3.77 2.92
C LEU A 26 0.00 3.00 4.18
N ILE A 27 0.99 3.49 4.92
CA ILE A 27 1.43 2.88 6.18
C ILE A 27 0.31 2.96 7.22
N ASP A 28 -0.33 4.12 7.31
CA ASP A 28 -1.47 4.39 8.19
C ASP A 28 -2.66 3.45 7.91
N ALA A 29 -3.03 3.28 6.63
CA ALA A 29 -3.98 2.22 6.26
C ALA A 29 -3.74 1.72 4.83
N ARG A 30 -3.41 0.42 4.73
CA ARG A 30 -3.08 -0.24 3.46
C ARG A 30 -4.26 -0.32 2.47
N ARG A 31 -5.51 -0.24 2.93
CA ARG A 31 -6.71 -0.47 2.12
C ARG A 31 -7.33 0.80 1.52
N LYS A 32 -6.65 1.95 1.62
CA LYS A 32 -7.16 3.21 1.06
C LYS A 32 -7.23 3.18 -0.47
N THR A 33 -8.26 3.83 -0.99
CA THR A 33 -8.46 4.11 -2.41
C THR A 33 -7.55 5.23 -2.90
N CYS A 34 -7.37 5.35 -4.21
CA CYS A 34 -6.58 6.45 -4.79
C CYS A 34 -7.25 7.81 -4.52
N GLU A 35 -8.57 7.82 -4.43
CA GLU A 35 -9.42 8.97 -4.12
C GLU A 35 -9.19 9.46 -2.69
N GLU A 36 -9.22 8.57 -1.69
CA GLU A 36 -8.94 8.94 -0.30
C GLU A 36 -7.50 9.42 -0.10
N ILE A 37 -6.54 8.83 -0.82
CA ILE A 37 -5.15 9.28 -0.78
C ILE A 37 -5.04 10.66 -1.47
N SER A 38 -5.74 10.86 -2.58
CA SER A 38 -5.78 12.11 -3.34
C SER A 38 -6.32 13.25 -2.49
N THR A 39 -7.43 13.05 -1.78
CA THR A 39 -8.01 14.04 -0.86
C THR A 39 -7.06 14.33 0.31
N LYS A 40 -6.50 13.30 0.94
CA LYS A 40 -5.57 13.46 2.07
C LYS A 40 -4.25 14.16 1.69
N THR A 41 -3.79 14.00 0.46
CA THR A 41 -2.50 14.55 0.00
C THR A 41 -2.64 15.82 -0.85
N SER A 42 -3.87 16.25 -1.14
CA SER A 42 -4.20 17.35 -2.06
C SER A 42 -3.56 17.18 -3.45
N MET A 43 -3.51 15.94 -3.92
CA MET A 43 -2.91 15.57 -5.20
C MET A 43 -3.97 15.09 -6.17
N SER A 44 -3.74 15.22 -7.47
CA SER A 44 -4.65 14.56 -8.43
C SER A 44 -4.60 13.04 -8.29
N ARG A 45 -5.76 12.39 -8.45
CA ARG A 45 -5.89 10.92 -8.48
C ARG A 45 -4.87 10.25 -9.41
N THR A 46 -4.68 10.83 -10.60
CA THR A 46 -3.75 10.32 -11.61
C THR A 46 -2.29 10.40 -11.13
N SER A 47 -1.92 11.46 -10.42
CA SER A 47 -0.59 11.59 -9.81
C SER A 47 -0.37 10.53 -8.73
N VAL A 48 -1.37 10.32 -7.86
CA VAL A 48 -1.33 9.29 -6.83
C VAL A 48 -1.15 7.91 -7.45
N LEU A 49 -1.93 7.57 -8.48
CA LEU A 49 -1.79 6.31 -9.20
C LEU A 49 -0.38 6.12 -9.78
N LYS A 50 0.17 7.16 -10.43
CA LYS A 50 1.54 7.13 -10.98
C LYS A 50 2.59 6.94 -9.88
N PHE A 51 2.41 7.53 -8.71
CA PHE A 51 3.36 7.36 -7.61
C PHE A 51 3.29 5.98 -7.01
N LEU A 52 2.07 5.47 -6.80
CA LEU A 52 1.86 4.11 -6.31
C LEU A 52 2.52 3.10 -7.25
N THR A 53 2.26 3.17 -8.55
CA THR A 53 2.75 2.18 -9.51
C THR A 53 4.22 2.39 -9.89
N ASN A 54 4.61 3.60 -10.27
CA ASN A 54 5.92 3.84 -10.91
C ASN A 54 7.03 4.21 -9.93
N LYS A 55 6.68 4.87 -8.81
CA LYS A 55 7.68 5.35 -7.84
C LYS A 55 7.80 4.45 -6.62
N LEU A 56 6.67 3.96 -6.10
CA LEU A 56 6.61 3.10 -4.91
C LEU A 56 6.49 1.61 -5.23
N ASN A 57 6.35 1.26 -6.52
CA ASN A 57 6.20 -0.09 -7.04
C ASN A 57 5.12 -0.92 -6.29
N LYS A 58 3.98 -0.28 -6.00
CA LYS A 58 2.83 -0.90 -5.33
C LYS A 58 1.84 -1.42 -6.36
N LYS A 59 1.24 -2.57 -6.04
CA LYS A 59 0.15 -3.19 -6.82
C LYS A 59 -1.05 -3.40 -5.91
N LYS A 60 -2.26 -3.18 -6.45
CA LYS A 60 -3.50 -3.49 -5.73
C LYS A 60 -3.61 -5.00 -5.56
N LYS A 61 -3.75 -5.46 -4.31
CA LYS A 61 -4.08 -6.85 -3.98
C LYS A 61 -5.43 -6.89 -3.27
N PHE A 62 -6.33 -7.74 -3.75
CA PHE A 62 -7.61 -7.97 -3.12
C PHE A 62 -7.45 -8.72 -1.79
N SER A 63 -8.35 -8.46 -0.84
CA SER A 63 -8.39 -9.24 0.40
C SER A 63 -8.83 -10.67 0.07
N LYS A 64 -8.27 -11.66 0.78
CA LYS A 64 -8.82 -13.01 0.77
C LYS A 64 -10.09 -13.04 1.63
N LEU A 65 -11.02 -13.93 1.27
CA LEU A 65 -12.17 -14.25 2.12
C LEU A 65 -11.69 -15.08 3.30
N VAL A 66 -12.14 -14.74 4.51
CA VAL A 66 -11.86 -15.49 5.73
C VAL A 66 -13.19 -16.04 6.24
N GLN A 67 -13.28 -17.35 6.45
CA GLN A 67 -14.55 -18.02 6.78
C GLN A 67 -15.14 -17.56 8.12
N HIS A 68 -14.30 -17.31 9.13
CA HIS A 68 -14.74 -16.88 10.46
C HIS A 68 -13.81 -15.81 11.04
N LEU A 69 -14.39 -14.84 11.74
CA LEU A 69 -13.65 -13.87 12.54
C LEU A 69 -13.38 -14.49 13.92
N LEU A 70 -12.13 -14.89 14.15
CA LEU A 70 -11.73 -15.55 15.38
C LEU A 70 -11.56 -14.55 16.54
N THR A 71 -11.96 -14.96 17.74
CA THR A 71 -11.59 -14.27 18.98
C THR A 71 -10.11 -14.47 19.29
N ASP A 72 -9.56 -13.68 20.20
CA ASP A 72 -8.14 -13.78 20.54
C ASP A 72 -7.80 -15.11 21.24
N GLU A 73 -8.67 -15.59 22.13
CA GLU A 73 -8.57 -16.92 22.74
C GLU A 73 -8.55 -18.05 21.69
N GLN A 74 -9.41 -17.97 20.67
CA GLN A 74 -9.45 -18.96 19.58
C GLN A 74 -8.17 -18.94 18.75
N LYS A 75 -7.56 -17.77 18.53
CA LYS A 75 -6.28 -17.66 17.81
C LYS A 75 -5.16 -18.29 18.63
N GLU A 76 -5.10 -18.00 19.92
CA GLU A 76 -4.09 -18.54 20.82
C GLU A 76 -4.17 -20.06 20.91
N SER A 77 -5.37 -20.60 21.09
CA SER A 77 -5.60 -22.05 21.09
C SER A 77 -5.11 -22.71 19.80
N ARG A 78 -5.40 -22.12 18.63
CA ARG A 78 -4.93 -22.63 17.34
C ARG A 78 -3.42 -22.62 17.21
N VAL A 79 -2.75 -21.57 17.70
CA VAL A 79 -1.28 -21.48 17.66
C VAL A 79 -0.66 -22.53 18.58
N ASN A 80 -1.19 -22.70 19.80
CA ASN A 80 -0.70 -23.69 20.75
C ASN A 80 -0.87 -25.11 20.23
N PHE A 81 -2.05 -25.42 19.68
CA PHE A 81 -2.31 -26.71 19.05
C PHE A 81 -1.33 -27.00 17.91
N SER A 82 -1.12 -26.01 17.03
CA SER A 82 -0.22 -26.16 15.88
C SER A 82 1.23 -26.39 16.31
N ARG A 83 1.69 -25.72 17.38
CA ARG A 83 3.03 -25.88 17.95
C ARG A 83 3.20 -27.24 18.61
N ASN A 84 2.24 -27.67 19.41
CA ASN A 84 2.28 -28.96 20.09
C ASN A 84 2.30 -30.11 19.08
N PHE A 85 1.39 -30.06 18.10
CA PHE A 85 1.34 -31.05 17.02
C PHE A 85 2.64 -31.11 16.23
N PHE A 86 3.25 -29.96 15.92
CA PHE A 86 4.55 -29.93 15.25
C PHE A 86 5.66 -30.54 16.12
N ALA A 87 5.68 -30.22 17.42
CA ALA A 87 6.67 -30.76 18.36
C ALA A 87 6.57 -32.28 18.50
N GLU A 88 5.35 -32.83 18.52
CA GLU A 88 5.09 -34.28 18.55
C GLU A 88 5.59 -34.97 17.28
N ILE A 89 5.41 -34.35 16.10
CA ILE A 89 5.89 -34.90 14.82
C ILE A 89 7.41 -34.81 14.67
N SER A 90 8.04 -33.80 15.29
CA SER A 90 9.48 -33.58 15.18
C SER A 90 10.33 -34.43 16.12
N ASN A 91 9.71 -35.16 17.05
CA ASN A 91 10.34 -36.19 17.89
C ASN A 91 10.19 -37.58 17.25
#